data_AF-A0A5Q0HD43-F1
#
_entry.id   AF-A0A5Q0HD43-F1
#
_cell.length_a   1.000
_cell.length_b   1.000
_cell.length_c   1.000
_cell.angle_alpha   90.00
_cell.angle_beta   90.00
_cell.angle_gamma   90.00
#
_symmetry.space_group_name_H-M   'P 1'
#
loop_
_entity.id
_entity.type
_entity.pdbx_description
1 polymer ?
#
loop_
_entity_poly.entity_id
_entity_poly.type
_entity_poly.pdbx_seq_one_letter_code
_entity_poly.pdbx_strand_id
1 'polypeptide(L)'
;MRTPTTSSGTSRAWAASWTSSARRRSSTGTRTRTSRRLWGQRVHRGTKALITTALVALAAAGCTSEEPGDATPQTKSTGTSATSGSSEPTVEFPPRPVDIDLGGITDGCRALTPDQQRELGIDEAKSELQDVIHGKDSPGCSFQSNSAPLYSYEVTLIADQGVDYWQGGGNLDVVQTTVGGFGAYKVTLAGTTRGDCAFAVDVADGQQLFVSFLPIGDDFTQDQMCQNATKGAEMALQTLKTLK
;
A
#
# COMPACT_ATOMS: atom_id res chain seq x y z
N MET A 1 -14.47 -25.05 -67.81
CA MET A 1 -14.03 -26.45 -67.98
C MET A 1 -12.62 -26.44 -68.57
N ARG A 2 -11.66 -27.12 -67.92
CA ARG A 2 -10.37 -27.72 -68.42
C ARG A 2 -9.48 -26.83 -69.33
N THR A 3 -8.17 -26.65 -69.16
CA THR A 3 -7.06 -27.29 -68.41
C THR A 3 -5.81 -26.39 -68.55
N PRO A 4 -4.72 -26.63 -67.80
CA PRO A 4 -3.61 -25.70 -67.59
C PRO A 4 -2.42 -25.89 -68.54
N THR A 5 -1.58 -24.86 -68.65
CA THR A 5 -0.25 -24.93 -69.30
C THR A 5 0.86 -24.67 -68.29
N THR A 6 1.78 -25.61 -68.21
CA THR A 6 3.00 -25.70 -67.41
C THR A 6 4.08 -24.72 -67.88
N SER A 7 4.89 -24.17 -66.98
CA SER A 7 6.28 -23.76 -67.28
C SER A 7 7.09 -23.50 -66.01
N SER A 8 8.06 -24.37 -65.79
CA SER A 8 9.14 -24.39 -64.81
C SER A 8 10.16 -23.26 -64.98
N GLY A 9 10.73 -22.78 -63.87
CA GLY A 9 11.84 -21.81 -63.85
C GLY A 9 12.64 -21.84 -62.54
N THR A 10 13.78 -22.49 -62.62
CA THR A 10 14.86 -22.78 -61.66
C THR A 10 15.44 -21.65 -60.79
N SER A 11 15.74 -22.03 -59.54
CA SER A 11 17.03 -21.85 -58.82
C SER A 11 17.56 -20.46 -58.48
N ARG A 12 17.79 -20.22 -57.17
CA ARG A 12 19.14 -20.03 -56.59
C ARG A 12 19.10 -20.01 -55.07
N ALA A 13 19.75 -21.02 -54.49
CA ALA A 13 20.18 -21.06 -53.10
C ALA A 13 21.29 -20.05 -52.85
N TRP A 14 21.30 -19.43 -51.67
CA TRP A 14 22.52 -18.97 -51.02
C TRP A 14 22.49 -19.41 -49.56
N ALA A 15 23.28 -20.46 -49.30
CA ALA A 15 23.80 -20.75 -47.98
C ALA A 15 25.00 -19.82 -47.74
N ALA A 16 25.09 -19.25 -46.55
CA ALA A 16 26.33 -18.68 -46.03
C ALA A 16 26.51 -19.12 -44.58
N SER A 17 27.20 -20.25 -44.45
CA SER A 17 27.78 -20.78 -43.22
C SER A 17 29.00 -19.93 -42.84
N TRP A 18 29.04 -19.39 -41.63
CA TRP A 18 30.27 -18.87 -41.04
C TRP A 18 30.46 -19.50 -39.67
N THR A 19 31.36 -20.47 -39.64
CA THR A 19 31.97 -21.09 -38.46
C THR A 19 33.15 -20.27 -37.95
N SER A 20 33.49 -20.51 -36.68
CA SER A 20 34.78 -20.27 -36.00
C SER A 20 34.92 -18.84 -35.45
N SER A 21 35.36 -18.58 -34.21
CA SER A 21 36.32 -19.31 -33.38
C SER A 21 36.23 -18.85 -31.93
N ALA A 22 36.60 -19.74 -31.02
CA ALA A 22 36.76 -19.52 -29.59
C ALA A 22 37.66 -18.31 -29.23
N ARG A 23 37.30 -17.62 -28.15
CA ARG A 23 38.27 -17.13 -27.15
C ARG A 23 37.64 -17.15 -25.77
N ARG A 24 38.04 -18.16 -24.99
CA ARG A 24 38.05 -18.10 -23.52
C ARG A 24 38.88 -16.89 -23.10
N ARG A 25 38.30 -16.00 -22.31
CA ARG A 25 39.06 -15.15 -21.40
C ARG A 25 38.59 -15.44 -19.99
N SER A 26 39.30 -16.38 -19.37
CA SER A 26 39.43 -16.47 -17.93
C SER A 26 40.28 -15.28 -17.49
N SER A 27 39.71 -14.32 -16.76
CA SER A 27 40.49 -13.38 -15.96
C SER A 27 40.18 -13.61 -14.49
N THR A 28 41.16 -14.24 -13.86
CA THR A 28 41.45 -14.36 -12.45
C THR A 28 41.15 -13.07 -11.69
N GLY A 29 40.53 -13.23 -10.52
CA GLY A 29 40.05 -12.12 -9.71
C GLY A 29 41.13 -11.27 -9.05
N THR A 30 40.68 -10.23 -8.36
CA THR A 30 41.32 -9.77 -7.13
C THR A 30 40.37 -8.91 -6.31
N ARG A 31 40.33 -9.23 -5.02
CA ARG A 31 40.22 -8.33 -3.86
C ARG A 31 38.95 -7.48 -3.68
N THR A 32 38.10 -8.01 -2.80
CA THR A 32 37.73 -7.38 -1.53
C THR A 32 38.07 -5.89 -1.38
N ARG A 33 37.03 -5.06 -1.36
CA ARG A 33 37.03 -3.85 -0.54
C ARG A 33 35.66 -3.68 0.11
N THR A 34 35.51 -4.36 1.22
CA THR A 34 34.60 -4.03 2.33
C THR A 34 34.80 -2.56 2.70
N SER A 35 34.00 -1.65 2.15
CA SER A 35 33.87 -0.32 2.71
C SER A 35 32.92 -0.41 3.89
N ARG A 36 33.47 -0.83 5.05
CA ARG A 36 32.92 -0.45 6.35
C ARG A 36 32.93 1.08 6.39
N ARG A 37 31.82 1.71 5.99
CA ARG A 37 31.60 3.12 6.33
C ARG A 37 31.23 3.12 7.80
N LEU A 38 32.28 3.36 8.57
CA LEU A 38 32.28 3.65 9.99
C LEU A 38 31.11 4.59 10.30
N TRP A 39 30.19 4.06 11.10
CA TRP A 39 29.31 4.82 11.96
C TRP A 39 30.16 5.82 12.75
N GLY A 40 30.20 7.06 12.27
CA GLY A 40 30.69 8.20 13.02
C GLY A 40 29.61 8.63 13.98
N GLN A 41 29.61 8.06 15.18
CA GLN A 41 28.92 8.61 16.35
C GLN A 41 29.41 10.04 16.57
N ARG A 42 28.61 11.03 16.17
CA ARG A 42 28.84 12.42 16.57
C ARG A 42 28.12 12.64 17.90
N VAL A 43 28.84 12.38 18.97
CA VAL A 43 28.41 12.61 20.35
C VAL A 43 28.39 14.11 20.59
N HIS A 44 27.23 14.75 20.44
CA HIS A 44 27.05 16.12 20.93
C HIS A 44 26.75 16.09 22.43
N ARG A 45 27.82 16.15 23.22
CA ARG A 45 27.78 16.66 24.60
C ARG A 45 27.71 18.19 24.53
N GLY A 46 26.71 18.79 25.19
CA GLY A 46 26.64 20.25 25.32
C GLY A 46 25.30 20.79 25.82
N THR A 47 24.89 20.49 27.05
CA THR A 47 24.76 21.43 28.21
C THR A 47 23.58 22.42 28.22
N LYS A 48 22.90 22.43 29.39
CA LYS A 48 22.05 23.47 30.02
C LYS A 48 20.61 23.56 29.48
N ALA A 49 19.61 23.00 30.16
CA ALA A 49 19.00 23.46 31.42
C ALA A 49 18.57 24.93 31.36
N LEU A 50 17.29 25.16 31.03
CA LEU A 50 16.51 26.26 31.57
C LEU A 50 15.11 25.75 31.91
N ILE A 51 14.86 25.74 33.22
CA ILE A 51 13.58 25.54 33.89
C ILE A 51 12.86 26.89 33.82
N THR A 52 11.66 26.94 33.24
CA THR A 52 10.70 28.02 33.49
C THR A 52 9.33 27.42 33.72
N THR A 53 9.06 27.23 35.00
CA THR A 53 7.75 27.00 35.61
C THR A 53 6.87 28.24 35.38
N ALA A 54 5.66 28.07 34.85
CA ALA A 54 4.60 29.07 34.96
C ALA A 54 3.29 28.38 35.34
N LEU A 55 2.80 28.79 36.50
CA LEU A 55 1.61 28.34 37.21
C LEU A 55 0.30 28.79 36.54
N VAL A 56 -0.70 27.90 36.63
CA VAL A 56 -2.11 28.15 37.01
C VAL A 56 -3.02 28.91 36.05
N ALA A 57 -4.08 28.22 35.62
CA ALA A 57 -5.46 28.65 35.86
C ALA A 57 -6.42 27.45 35.84
N LEU A 58 -7.06 27.19 36.97
CA LEU A 58 -8.24 26.34 37.11
C LEU A 58 -9.44 27.01 36.42
N ALA A 59 -10.27 26.25 35.69
CA ALA A 59 -11.67 26.60 35.50
C ALA A 59 -12.55 25.37 35.17
N ALA A 60 -13.47 25.11 36.12
CA ALA A 60 -14.81 24.54 36.01
C ALA A 60 -15.04 23.14 35.40
N ALA A 61 -15.52 22.25 36.27
CA ALA A 61 -16.19 20.99 35.99
C ALA A 61 -17.47 21.17 35.15
N GLY A 62 -17.72 20.22 34.25
CA GLY A 62 -18.94 20.09 33.45
C GLY A 62 -19.32 18.62 33.23
N CYS A 63 -19.67 17.93 34.31
CA CYS A 63 -20.52 16.73 34.32
C CYS A 63 -21.84 17.18 34.97
N THR A 64 -23.05 16.75 34.66
CA THR A 64 -23.57 15.55 34.02
C THR A 64 -25.06 15.86 33.77
N SER A 65 -25.64 15.42 32.66
CA SER A 65 -27.10 15.33 32.53
C SER A 65 -27.47 13.86 32.72
N GLU A 66 -27.82 13.50 33.95
CA GLU A 66 -28.51 12.25 34.26
C GLU A 66 -30.01 12.46 34.04
N GLU A 67 -30.55 11.73 33.06
CA GLU A 67 -31.98 11.59 32.85
C GLU A 67 -32.54 10.57 33.85
N PRO A 68 -33.54 10.90 34.68
CA PRO A 68 -34.18 9.94 35.56
C PRO A 68 -35.12 9.04 34.76
N GLY A 69 -34.67 7.84 34.44
CA GLY A 69 -35.50 6.75 33.94
C GLY A 69 -36.31 6.11 35.08
N ASP A 70 -37.63 6.23 34.96
CA ASP A 70 -38.66 5.75 35.87
C ASP A 70 -38.60 4.22 36.07
N ALA A 71 -38.59 3.77 37.34
CA ALA A 71 -38.65 2.35 37.69
C ALA A 71 -40.10 1.94 37.96
N THR A 72 -40.64 1.02 37.14
CA THR A 72 -41.92 0.33 37.39
C THR A 72 -41.74 -1.19 37.25
N PRO A 73 -42.41 -2.04 38.06
CA PRO A 73 -41.89 -3.35 38.48
C PRO A 73 -42.24 -4.55 37.59
N GLN A 74 -41.50 -5.63 37.88
CA GLN A 74 -41.56 -7.00 37.36
C GLN A 74 -42.96 -7.53 37.01
N THR A 75 -43.06 -8.14 35.82
CA THR A 75 -43.93 -9.30 35.59
C THR A 75 -43.06 -10.52 35.28
N LYS A 76 -43.11 -11.51 36.18
CA LYS A 76 -42.62 -12.87 35.94
C LYS A 76 -43.46 -13.53 34.85
N SER A 77 -42.81 -14.15 33.86
CA SER A 77 -43.21 -15.50 33.44
C SER A 77 -42.11 -16.19 32.63
N THR A 78 -41.57 -17.25 33.25
CA THR A 78 -41.39 -18.60 32.69
C THR A 78 -40.57 -18.77 31.40
N GLY A 79 -39.28 -19.11 31.60
CA GLY A 79 -38.63 -20.27 30.99
C GLY A 79 -38.34 -20.27 29.50
N THR A 80 -37.07 -20.07 29.13
CA THR A 80 -36.39 -20.86 28.09
C THR A 80 -34.88 -20.78 28.32
N SER A 81 -34.25 -21.94 28.19
CA SER A 81 -32.88 -22.28 28.55
C SER A 81 -31.82 -21.35 27.99
N ALA A 82 -30.82 -21.11 28.83
CA ALA A 82 -29.55 -20.49 28.49
C ALA A 82 -28.88 -21.21 27.31
N THR A 83 -28.61 -20.47 26.23
CA THR A 83 -27.44 -20.71 25.39
C THR A 83 -26.55 -19.49 25.56
N SER A 84 -25.54 -19.62 26.42
CA SER A 84 -24.43 -18.69 26.51
C SER A 84 -23.57 -18.84 25.26
N GLY A 85 -24.00 -18.19 24.17
CA GLY A 85 -23.12 -17.81 23.08
C GLY A 85 -22.55 -16.45 23.44
N SER A 86 -21.37 -16.42 24.04
CA SER A 86 -20.58 -15.20 24.16
C SER A 86 -20.16 -14.79 22.74
N SER A 87 -21.05 -14.09 22.04
CA SER A 87 -20.67 -13.34 20.86
C SER A 87 -19.85 -12.15 21.35
N GLU A 88 -18.53 -12.32 21.36
CA GLU A 88 -17.60 -11.20 21.30
C GLU A 88 -18.11 -10.25 20.20
N PRO A 89 -18.21 -8.94 20.43
CA PRO A 89 -18.62 -8.02 19.39
C PRO A 89 -17.56 -8.08 18.30
N THR A 90 -17.82 -8.84 17.23
CA THR A 90 -17.09 -8.72 15.98
C THR A 90 -17.26 -7.27 15.56
N VAL A 91 -16.20 -6.46 15.70
CA VAL A 91 -16.17 -5.10 15.18
C VAL A 91 -16.36 -5.23 13.68
N GLU A 92 -17.57 -4.96 13.21
CA GLU A 92 -17.93 -5.16 11.82
C GLU A 92 -17.09 -4.23 10.94
N PHE A 93 -16.48 -4.79 9.91
CA PHE A 93 -15.68 -4.03 8.96
C PHE A 93 -16.61 -3.04 8.21
N PRO A 94 -16.21 -1.77 8.00
CA PRO A 94 -17.11 -0.78 7.42
C PRO A 94 -17.60 -1.21 6.04
N PRO A 95 -18.90 -1.07 5.73
CA PRO A 95 -19.43 -1.48 4.43
C PRO A 95 -18.85 -0.62 3.30
N ARG A 96 -18.68 -1.23 2.12
CA ARG A 96 -18.22 -0.54 0.91
C ARG A 96 -19.29 0.42 0.37
N PRO A 97 -18.97 1.69 0.06
CA PRO A 97 -19.92 2.60 -0.58
C PRO A 97 -20.35 2.15 -1.98
N VAL A 98 -19.45 1.46 -2.70
CA VAL A 98 -19.64 0.89 -4.03
C VAL A 98 -18.56 -0.14 -4.28
N ASP A 99 -18.86 -1.22 -5.00
CA ASP A 99 -17.81 -2.16 -5.43
C ASP A 99 -17.03 -1.58 -6.62
N ILE A 100 -15.70 -1.71 -6.56
CA ILE A 100 -14.76 -1.40 -7.63
C ILE A 100 -14.04 -2.71 -7.98
N ASP A 101 -14.43 -3.32 -9.09
CA ASP A 101 -13.77 -4.52 -9.60
C ASP A 101 -12.42 -4.15 -10.22
N LEU A 102 -11.35 -4.72 -9.68
CA LEU A 102 -9.98 -4.59 -10.19
C LEU A 102 -9.70 -5.63 -11.28
N GLY A 103 -10.59 -6.60 -11.48
CA GLY A 103 -10.51 -7.62 -12.51
C GLY A 103 -10.31 -7.00 -13.90
N GLY A 104 -9.28 -7.48 -14.61
CA GLY A 104 -8.99 -7.04 -15.99
C GLY A 104 -8.19 -5.74 -16.11
N ILE A 105 -7.89 -5.05 -15.00
CA ILE A 105 -6.96 -3.90 -15.03
C ILE A 105 -5.52 -4.43 -15.00
N THR A 106 -4.83 -4.33 -16.14
CA THR A 106 -3.46 -4.85 -16.29
C THR A 106 -2.37 -3.80 -16.11
N ASP A 107 -2.72 -2.52 -16.16
CA ASP A 107 -1.80 -1.40 -15.97
C ASP A 107 -2.16 -0.64 -14.69
N GLY A 108 -1.38 -0.86 -13.63
CA GLY A 108 -1.57 -0.21 -12.34
C GLY A 108 -1.40 1.31 -12.38
N CYS A 109 -0.66 1.86 -13.36
CA CYS A 109 -0.44 3.30 -13.44
C CYS A 109 -1.69 4.08 -13.82
N ARG A 110 -2.73 3.39 -14.33
CA ARG A 110 -4.04 3.98 -14.57
C ARG A 110 -4.77 4.38 -13.29
N ALA A 111 -4.31 3.93 -12.12
CA ALA A 111 -4.91 4.30 -10.84
C ALA A 111 -4.81 5.80 -10.54
N LEU A 112 -3.80 6.51 -11.06
CA LEU A 112 -3.68 7.96 -10.89
C LEU A 112 -3.64 8.66 -12.25
N THR A 113 -4.51 9.64 -12.43
CA THR A 113 -4.51 10.50 -13.62
C THR A 113 -3.26 11.40 -13.64
N PRO A 114 -2.84 11.91 -14.80
CA PRO A 114 -1.73 12.87 -14.86
C PRO A 114 -1.95 14.12 -14.01
N ASP A 115 -3.20 14.53 -13.81
CA ASP A 115 -3.54 15.71 -13.01
C ASP A 115 -3.35 15.45 -11.51
N GLN A 116 -3.81 14.28 -11.03
CA GLN A 116 -3.56 13.82 -9.68
C GLN A 116 -2.06 13.61 -9.42
N GLN A 117 -1.32 13.03 -10.37
CA GLN A 117 0.14 12.88 -10.27
C GLN A 117 0.82 14.24 -10.06
N ARG A 118 0.44 15.27 -10.84
CA ARG A 118 0.99 16.62 -10.65
C ARG A 118 0.60 17.22 -9.30
N GLU A 119 -0.61 16.98 -8.82
CA GLU A 119 -1.05 17.44 -7.49
C GLU A 119 -0.28 16.76 -6.35
N LEU A 120 0.14 15.51 -6.56
CA LEU A 120 0.96 14.73 -5.64
C LEU A 120 2.46 14.99 -5.81
N GLY A 121 2.88 15.85 -6.75
CA GLY A 121 4.30 16.14 -6.99
C GLY A 121 5.08 15.00 -7.65
N ILE A 122 4.38 14.10 -8.35
CA ILE A 122 4.96 12.96 -9.07
C ILE A 122 5.46 13.40 -10.45
N ASP A 123 6.68 13.02 -10.78
CA ASP A 123 7.34 13.31 -12.06
C ASP A 123 7.65 12.05 -12.88
N GLU A 124 7.50 10.87 -12.30
CA GLU A 124 7.68 9.58 -12.97
C GLU A 124 6.62 8.57 -12.52
N ALA A 125 6.09 7.79 -13.45
CA ALA A 125 5.19 6.68 -13.19
C ALA A 125 5.66 5.45 -13.96
N LYS A 126 5.90 4.35 -13.25
CA LYS A 126 6.43 3.11 -13.83
C LYS A 126 5.51 1.94 -13.51
N SER A 127 4.92 1.38 -14.56
CA SER A 127 4.07 0.20 -14.47
C SER A 127 4.94 -1.03 -14.21
N GLU A 128 4.60 -1.79 -13.19
CA GLU A 128 5.33 -2.99 -12.79
C GLU A 128 4.46 -3.97 -12.03
N LEU A 129 4.92 -5.22 -11.95
CA LEU A 129 4.31 -6.20 -11.07
C LEU A 129 4.86 -6.02 -9.65
N GLN A 130 3.98 -6.12 -8.67
CA GLN A 130 4.31 -5.94 -7.26
C GLN A 130 3.87 -7.16 -6.45
N ASP A 131 4.80 -7.72 -5.68
CA ASP A 131 4.62 -8.89 -4.79
C ASP A 131 4.30 -8.40 -3.37
N VAL A 132 3.19 -7.66 -3.23
CA VAL A 132 2.71 -7.16 -1.92
C VAL A 132 2.10 -8.29 -1.09
N ILE A 133 1.41 -9.21 -1.76
CA ILE A 133 0.89 -10.43 -1.17
C ILE A 133 1.88 -11.54 -1.46
N HIS A 134 2.44 -12.17 -0.42
CA HIS A 134 3.58 -13.07 -0.56
C HIS A 134 3.38 -14.15 -1.64
N GLY A 135 4.25 -14.14 -2.64
CA GLY A 135 4.26 -15.10 -3.75
C GLY A 135 3.22 -14.81 -4.83
N LYS A 136 2.68 -13.59 -4.89
CA LYS A 136 1.67 -13.17 -5.85
C LYS A 136 2.01 -11.82 -6.46
N ASP A 137 2.37 -11.86 -7.74
CA ASP A 137 2.51 -10.67 -8.55
C ASP A 137 1.15 -10.06 -8.89
N SER A 138 0.97 -8.79 -8.53
CA SER A 138 -0.22 -8.00 -8.87
C SER A 138 0.15 -6.79 -9.74
N PRO A 139 -0.72 -6.35 -10.67
CA PRO A 139 -0.51 -5.11 -11.42
C PRO A 139 -0.34 -3.92 -10.46
N GLY A 140 0.76 -3.18 -10.60
CA GLY A 140 1.04 -2.02 -9.78
C GLY A 140 1.74 -0.90 -10.53
N CYS A 141 2.00 0.18 -9.82
CA CYS A 141 2.75 1.30 -10.33
C CYS A 141 3.55 1.96 -9.22
N SER A 142 4.83 2.21 -9.52
CA SER A 142 5.68 3.07 -8.72
C SER A 142 5.58 4.49 -9.27
N PHE A 143 4.96 5.37 -8.49
CA PHE A 143 4.86 6.80 -8.77
C PHE A 143 5.91 7.53 -7.96
N GLN A 144 6.87 8.18 -8.61
CA GLN A 144 8.05 8.74 -7.96
C GLN A 144 8.07 10.27 -8.07
N SER A 145 8.55 10.91 -7.01
CA SER A 145 9.01 12.29 -7.02
C SER A 145 10.54 12.27 -6.94
N ASN A 146 11.19 12.62 -8.05
CA ASN A 146 12.64 12.60 -8.18
C ASN A 146 13.30 13.93 -7.77
N SER A 147 12.51 14.89 -7.30
CA SER A 147 12.97 16.17 -6.77
C SER A 147 12.84 16.19 -5.25
N ALA A 148 13.86 16.70 -4.53
CA ALA A 148 13.83 16.71 -3.07
C ALA A 148 12.59 17.47 -2.52
N PRO A 149 11.88 16.93 -1.51
CA PRO A 149 12.14 15.64 -0.85
C PRO A 149 11.77 14.45 -1.76
N LEU A 150 12.60 13.41 -1.74
CA LEU A 150 12.41 12.22 -2.56
C LEU A 150 11.40 11.27 -1.90
N TYR A 151 10.40 10.81 -2.64
CA TYR A 151 9.40 9.85 -2.17
C TYR A 151 8.77 9.09 -3.34
N SER A 152 8.09 7.98 -3.03
CA SER A 152 7.23 7.28 -3.96
C SER A 152 5.88 6.93 -3.35
N TYR A 153 4.90 6.75 -4.23
CA TYR A 153 3.71 5.97 -3.96
C TYR A 153 3.82 4.63 -4.67
N GLU A 154 3.62 3.55 -3.94
CA GLU A 154 3.43 2.23 -4.53
C GLU A 154 1.93 1.92 -4.51
N VAL A 155 1.33 1.80 -5.69
CA VAL A 155 -0.09 1.49 -5.85
C VAL A 155 -0.23 0.12 -6.50
N THR A 156 -0.87 -0.82 -5.80
CA THR A 156 -1.08 -2.19 -6.25
C THR A 156 -2.56 -2.52 -6.35
N LEU A 157 -2.96 -3.14 -7.46
CA LEU A 157 -4.31 -3.61 -7.72
C LEU A 157 -4.38 -5.12 -7.45
N ILE A 158 -4.91 -5.52 -6.30
CA ILE A 158 -4.91 -6.92 -5.84
C ILE A 158 -6.32 -7.48 -6.04
N ALA A 159 -6.51 -8.27 -7.11
CA ALA A 159 -7.81 -8.80 -7.52
C ALA A 159 -8.13 -10.20 -6.95
N ASP A 160 -7.22 -10.81 -6.19
CA ASP A 160 -7.33 -12.22 -5.77
C ASP A 160 -6.98 -12.45 -4.27
N GLN A 161 -6.97 -11.39 -3.47
CA GLN A 161 -6.78 -11.43 -2.03
C GLN A 161 -7.41 -10.21 -1.35
N GLY A 162 -8.32 -10.44 -0.40
CA GLY A 162 -8.97 -9.37 0.37
C GLY A 162 -8.11 -8.82 1.51
N VAL A 163 -8.58 -7.71 2.12
CA VAL A 163 -7.89 -6.97 3.18
C VAL A 163 -7.60 -7.79 4.44
N ASP A 164 -8.33 -8.88 4.68
CA ASP A 164 -8.11 -9.78 5.82
C ASP A 164 -6.72 -10.42 5.85
N TYR A 165 -6.02 -10.44 4.71
CA TYR A 165 -4.62 -10.86 4.61
C TYR A 165 -3.71 -10.16 5.65
N TRP A 166 -3.97 -8.88 5.93
CA TRP A 166 -3.12 -8.07 6.81
C TRP A 166 -3.29 -8.35 8.29
N GLN A 167 -4.37 -9.02 8.70
CA GLN A 167 -4.61 -9.34 10.11
C GLN A 167 -3.72 -10.48 10.63
N GLY A 168 -3.11 -11.26 9.74
CA GLY A 168 -2.53 -12.58 10.03
C GLY A 168 -1.08 -12.64 10.51
N GLY A 169 -0.36 -11.51 10.65
CA GLY A 169 0.97 -11.47 11.28
C GLY A 169 2.06 -10.74 10.49
N GLY A 170 3.31 -11.01 10.86
CA GLY A 170 4.49 -10.24 10.41
C GLY A 170 4.93 -9.20 11.44
N ASN A 171 5.87 -8.33 11.05
CA ASN A 171 6.32 -7.20 11.89
C ASN A 171 5.54 -5.93 11.53
N LEU A 172 4.22 -5.99 11.63
CA LEU A 172 3.30 -4.93 11.21
C LEU A 172 2.39 -4.52 12.36
N ASP A 173 2.16 -3.22 12.49
CA ASP A 173 1.06 -2.65 13.26
C ASP A 173 -0.10 -2.40 12.29
N VAL A 174 -1.25 -3.03 12.57
CA VAL A 174 -2.42 -3.02 11.68
C VAL A 174 -3.62 -2.45 12.44
N VAL A 175 -4.20 -1.39 11.89
CA VAL A 175 -5.32 -0.67 12.51
C VAL A 175 -6.47 -0.54 11.52
N GLN A 176 -7.65 -1.03 11.90
CA GLN A 176 -8.87 -0.85 11.12
C GLN A 176 -9.24 0.64 11.06
N THR A 177 -9.62 1.11 9.87
CA THR A 177 -9.94 2.50 9.60
C THR A 177 -10.81 2.62 8.34
N THR A 178 -10.97 3.83 7.82
CA THR A 178 -11.64 4.10 6.55
C THR A 178 -10.82 5.03 5.66
N VAL A 179 -10.99 4.87 4.35
CA VAL A 179 -10.38 5.75 3.32
C VAL A 179 -11.43 6.04 2.26
N GLY A 180 -11.78 7.31 2.03
CA GLY A 180 -12.80 7.66 1.04
C GLY A 180 -14.17 6.98 1.24
N GLY A 181 -14.49 6.61 2.49
CA GLY A 181 -15.71 5.89 2.87
C GLY A 181 -15.64 4.36 2.78
N PHE A 182 -14.55 3.79 2.25
CA PHE A 182 -14.31 2.35 2.23
C PHE A 182 -13.69 1.89 3.54
N GLY A 183 -14.00 0.68 3.99
CA GLY A 183 -13.24 0.04 5.05
C GLY A 183 -11.81 -0.22 4.60
N ALA A 184 -10.85 -0.02 5.51
CA ALA A 184 -9.44 -0.21 5.22
C ALA A 184 -8.66 -0.68 6.45
N TYR A 185 -7.48 -1.26 6.20
CA TYR A 185 -6.43 -1.37 7.20
C TYR A 185 -5.33 -0.35 6.92
N LYS A 186 -4.99 0.44 7.94
CA LYS A 186 -3.71 1.15 7.98
C LYS A 186 -2.63 0.17 8.41
N VAL A 187 -1.58 0.07 7.62
CA VAL A 187 -0.46 -0.86 7.81
C VAL A 187 0.82 -0.06 7.97
N THR A 188 1.54 -0.28 9.06
CA THR A 188 2.85 0.33 9.34
C THR A 188 3.81 -0.72 9.89
N LEU A 189 5.13 -0.50 9.77
CA LEU A 189 6.12 -1.38 10.38
C LEU A 189 6.10 -1.28 11.91
N ALA A 190 6.00 -2.42 12.59
CA ALA A 190 6.01 -2.46 14.04
C ALA A 190 7.38 -2.07 14.62
N GLY A 191 7.36 -1.28 15.70
CA GLY A 191 8.56 -0.89 16.45
C GLY A 191 9.40 0.23 15.80
N THR A 192 8.90 0.88 14.76
CA THR A 192 9.57 2.03 14.12
C THR A 192 8.53 3.06 13.63
N THR A 193 8.96 4.30 13.51
CA THR A 193 8.23 5.39 12.83
C THR A 193 8.94 5.85 11.55
N ARG A 194 9.99 5.12 11.17
CA ARG A 194 10.81 5.31 9.98
C ARG A 194 10.63 4.09 9.09
N GLY A 195 9.93 4.26 7.98
CA GLY A 195 9.53 3.20 7.08
C GLY A 195 8.55 3.79 6.09
N ASP A 196 7.38 3.21 6.01
CA ASP A 196 6.28 3.64 5.17
C ASP A 196 4.98 3.75 5.98
N CYS A 197 3.94 4.27 5.33
CA CYS A 197 2.58 4.06 5.78
C CYS A 197 1.76 3.59 4.59
N ALA A 198 1.02 2.51 4.77
CA ALA A 198 0.22 1.92 3.73
C ALA A 198 -1.25 1.77 4.14
N PHE A 199 -2.11 1.72 3.14
CA PHE A 199 -3.52 1.42 3.29
C PHE A 199 -3.90 0.27 2.37
N ALA A 200 -4.48 -0.77 2.96
CA ALA A 200 -5.17 -1.84 2.28
C ALA A 200 -6.67 -1.53 2.32
N VAL A 201 -7.23 -1.11 1.19
CA VAL A 201 -8.62 -0.66 1.08
C VAL A 201 -9.47 -1.77 0.47
N ASP A 202 -10.56 -2.14 1.14
CA ASP A 202 -11.51 -3.14 0.66
C ASP A 202 -12.36 -2.56 -0.46
N VAL A 203 -12.11 -2.98 -1.69
CA VAL A 203 -12.75 -2.38 -2.88
C VAL A 203 -13.81 -3.27 -3.51
N ALA A 204 -13.70 -4.59 -3.35
CA ALA A 204 -14.65 -5.59 -3.81
C ALA A 204 -14.38 -6.92 -3.10
N ASP A 205 -15.31 -7.89 -3.19
CA ASP A 205 -15.16 -9.18 -2.50
C ASP A 205 -13.85 -9.90 -2.86
N GLY A 206 -13.01 -10.11 -1.85
CA GLY A 206 -11.70 -10.75 -2.03
C GLY A 206 -10.70 -9.90 -2.82
N GLN A 207 -10.93 -8.60 -2.97
CA GLN A 207 -10.06 -7.67 -3.69
C GLN A 207 -9.68 -6.50 -2.80
N GLN A 208 -8.52 -5.91 -3.05
CA GLN A 208 -8.08 -4.72 -2.33
C GLN A 208 -7.23 -3.81 -3.21
N LEU A 209 -7.36 -2.51 -2.94
CA LEU A 209 -6.40 -1.51 -3.40
C LEU A 209 -5.36 -1.33 -2.30
N PHE A 210 -4.09 -1.59 -2.61
CA PHE A 210 -3.00 -1.30 -1.68
C PHE A 210 -2.25 -0.05 -2.13
N VAL A 211 -2.11 0.92 -1.23
CA VAL A 211 -1.35 2.15 -1.48
C VAL A 211 -0.38 2.38 -0.35
N SER A 212 0.91 2.41 -0.64
CA SER A 212 1.96 2.79 0.31
C SER A 212 2.61 4.11 -0.09
N PHE A 213 2.95 4.93 0.90
CA PHE A 213 3.82 6.10 0.73
C PHE A 213 5.19 5.81 1.35
N LEU A 214 6.24 5.89 0.54
CA LEU A 214 7.61 5.56 0.92
C LEU A 214 8.50 6.79 0.76
N PRO A 215 8.96 7.42 1.85
CA PRO A 215 9.97 8.46 1.75
C PRO A 215 11.35 7.87 1.51
N ILE A 216 12.20 8.62 0.82
CA ILE A 216 13.64 8.39 0.78
C ILE A 216 14.30 9.42 1.69
N GLY A 217 14.60 9.01 2.93
CA GLY A 217 15.21 9.86 3.95
C GLY A 217 14.31 10.07 5.16
N ASP A 218 14.59 11.12 5.94
CA ASP A 218 13.88 11.44 7.19
C ASP A 218 13.02 12.71 7.06
N ASP A 219 12.67 13.12 5.83
CA ASP A 219 11.95 14.37 5.55
C ASP A 219 10.47 14.32 5.96
N PHE A 220 9.93 13.13 6.26
CA PHE A 220 8.54 12.91 6.60
C PHE A 220 8.38 12.21 7.95
N THR A 221 7.47 12.70 8.78
CA THR A 221 7.01 12.00 9.98
C THR A 221 6.05 10.85 9.61
N GLN A 222 5.85 9.89 10.51
CA GLN A 222 4.87 8.80 10.31
C GLN A 222 3.47 9.33 10.00
N ASP A 223 3.03 10.40 10.68
CA ASP A 223 1.72 11.00 10.43
C ASP A 223 1.64 11.63 9.04
N GLN A 224 2.70 12.30 8.58
CA GLN A 224 2.77 12.85 7.22
C GLN A 224 2.76 11.74 6.17
N MET A 225 3.49 10.65 6.40
CA MET A 225 3.46 9.48 5.51
C MET A 225 2.05 8.90 5.41
N CYS A 226 1.35 8.74 6.53
CA CYS A 226 -0.02 8.23 6.52
C CYS A 226 -1.00 9.20 5.86
N GLN A 227 -0.89 10.50 6.10
CA GLN A 227 -1.72 11.50 5.43
C GLN A 227 -1.51 11.47 3.91
N ASN A 228 -0.26 11.37 3.46
CA ASN A 228 0.05 11.24 2.05
C ASN A 228 -0.51 9.96 1.46
N ALA A 229 -0.31 8.81 2.12
CA ALA A 229 -0.85 7.53 1.67
C ALA A 229 -2.38 7.53 1.59
N THR A 230 -3.08 8.12 2.57
CA THR A 230 -4.53 8.33 2.53
C THR A 230 -4.92 9.17 1.31
N LYS A 231 -4.25 10.31 1.09
CA LYS A 231 -4.51 11.19 -0.07
C LYS A 231 -4.34 10.44 -1.40
N GLY A 232 -3.26 9.67 -1.54
CA GLY A 232 -3.00 8.84 -2.73
C GLY A 232 -4.08 7.78 -2.94
N ALA A 233 -4.50 7.09 -1.88
CA ALA A 233 -5.54 6.09 -1.92
C ALA A 233 -6.91 6.69 -2.30
N GLU A 234 -7.29 7.85 -1.75
CA GLU A 234 -8.53 8.53 -2.11
C GLU A 234 -8.56 8.93 -3.59
N MET A 235 -7.46 9.45 -4.12
CA MET A 235 -7.33 9.79 -5.54
C MET A 235 -7.42 8.54 -6.43
N ALA A 236 -6.76 7.44 -6.03
CA ALA A 236 -6.83 6.18 -6.74
C ALA A 236 -8.26 5.62 -6.77
N LEU A 237 -8.97 5.62 -5.64
CA LEU A 237 -10.37 5.20 -5.56
C LEU A 237 -11.28 6.04 -6.48
N GLN A 238 -11.05 7.35 -6.56
CA GLN A 238 -11.81 8.22 -7.46
C GLN A 238 -11.60 7.82 -8.93
N THR A 239 -10.35 7.56 -9.34
CA THR A 239 -10.03 7.18 -10.71
C THR A 239 -10.54 5.79 -11.05
N LEU A 240 -10.31 4.80 -10.18
CA LEU A 240 -10.71 3.41 -10.43
C LEU A 240 -12.22 3.25 -10.60
N LYS A 241 -13.04 4.05 -9.91
CA LYS A 241 -14.50 4.10 -10.13
C LYS A 241 -14.90 4.42 -11.58
N THR A 242 -14.01 5.07 -12.33
CA THR A 242 -14.23 5.47 -13.74
C THR A 242 -13.65 4.47 -14.73
N LEU A 243 -12.81 3.54 -14.29
CA LEU A 243 -12.23 2.49 -15.12
C LEU A 243 -13.18 1.28 -15.10
N LYS A 244 -14.06 1.20 -16.10
CA LYS A 244 -14.89 0.04 -16.39
C LYS A 244 -14.70 -0.36 -17.84
#